data_AF-A0A7S3E7U6-F1
#
_entry.id   AF-A0A7S3E7U6-F1
#
_cell.length_a   1.000
_cell.length_b   1.000
_cell.length_c   1.000
_cell.angle_alpha   90.00
_cell.angle_beta   90.00
_cell.angle_gamma   90.00
#
_symmetry.space_group_name_H-M   'P 1'
#
loop_
_entity.id
_entity.type
_entity.pdbx_description
1 polymer ?
#
loop_
_entity_poly.entity_id
_entity_poly.type
_entity_poly.pdbx_seq_one_letter_code
_entity_poly.pdbx_strand_id
1 'polypeptide(L)'
;MYCPIPKAANSNWKLMIRKHEGFEDFEDLALAHDKNRNGLKYANHYSKDDLKRLLEDKSILKFTFARDPLSRTLSCYLNKFVNKEKDSDEYKEFMAQLYDWNYIEMHDIVTEERYG
;
A
#
# COMPACT_ATOMS: atom_id res chain seq x y z
N MET A 1 6.82 -14.94 -5.91
CA MET A 1 6.89 -13.48 -5.72
C MET A 1 5.55 -12.86 -6.07
N TYR A 2 4.90 -12.24 -5.08
CA TYR A 2 3.68 -11.46 -5.29
C TYR A 2 4.04 -10.00 -5.61
N CYS A 3 3.49 -9.46 -6.69
CA CYS A 3 3.68 -8.08 -7.12
C CYS A 3 2.38 -7.29 -6.86
N PRO A 4 2.22 -6.64 -5.69
CA PRO A 4 0.95 -6.04 -5.29
C PRO A 4 0.61 -4.78 -6.11
N ILE A 5 -0.66 -4.69 -6.56
CA ILE A 5 -1.23 -3.48 -7.12
C ILE A 5 -2.23 -2.89 -6.10
N PRO A 6 -2.07 -1.62 -5.68
CA PRO A 6 -3.03 -0.98 -4.77
C PRO A 6 -4.47 -1.06 -5.30
N LYS A 7 -5.41 -1.32 -4.39
CA LYS A 7 -6.86 -1.43 -4.65
C LYS A 7 -7.27 -2.54 -5.64
N ALA A 8 -6.40 -3.51 -5.89
CA ALA A 8 -6.67 -4.75 -6.61
C ALA A 8 -6.56 -5.97 -5.67
N ALA A 9 -7.39 -6.00 -4.63
CA ALA A 9 -7.46 -7.09 -3.62
C ALA A 9 -6.16 -7.35 -2.81
N ASN A 10 -5.25 -6.37 -2.73
CA ASN A 10 -3.95 -6.51 -2.06
C ASN A 10 -4.06 -7.01 -0.60
N SER A 11 -5.00 -6.48 0.19
CA SER A 11 -5.19 -6.88 1.58
C SER A 11 -5.47 -8.38 1.73
N ASN A 12 -6.44 -8.91 0.97
CA ASN A 12 -6.79 -10.33 1.03
C ASN A 12 -5.60 -11.22 0.64
N TRP A 13 -4.85 -10.83 -0.39
CA TRP A 13 -3.68 -11.59 -0.82
C TRP A 13 -2.55 -11.56 0.22
N LYS A 14 -2.35 -10.44 0.92
CA LYS A 14 -1.40 -10.39 2.03
C LYS A 14 -1.79 -11.33 3.17
N LEU A 15 -3.06 -11.36 3.58
CA LEU A 15 -3.53 -12.28 4.62
C LEU A 15 -3.33 -13.74 4.19
N MET A 16 -3.66 -14.08 2.94
CA MET A 16 -3.46 -15.43 2.40
C MET A 16 -1.98 -15.83 2.32
N ILE A 17 -1.09 -14.92 1.91
CA ILE A 17 0.36 -15.17 1.90
C ILE A 17 0.85 -15.37 3.34
N ARG A 18 0.44 -14.53 4.29
CA ARG A 18 0.80 -14.70 5.69
C ARG A 18 0.32 -16.04 6.26
N LYS A 19 -0.91 -16.44 5.92
CA LYS A 19 -1.43 -17.76 6.30
C LYS A 19 -0.57 -18.89 5.74
N HIS A 20 -0.16 -18.77 4.48
CA HIS A 20 0.67 -19.76 3.81
C HIS A 20 2.08 -19.86 4.42
N GLU A 21 2.66 -18.73 4.83
CA GLU A 21 3.96 -18.65 5.50
C GLU A 21 3.91 -19.05 6.99
N GLY A 22 2.72 -19.40 7.52
CA GLY A 22 2.56 -19.94 8.87
C GLY A 22 2.48 -18.90 9.99
N PHE A 23 2.18 -17.64 9.68
CA PHE A 23 1.95 -16.62 10.71
C PHE A 23 0.64 -16.91 11.46
N GLU A 24 0.68 -17.00 12.79
CA GLU A 24 -0.50 -17.31 13.63
C GLU A 24 -1.52 -16.16 13.64
N ASP A 25 -1.04 -14.93 13.53
CA ASP A 25 -1.79 -13.67 13.49
C ASP A 25 -2.13 -13.22 12.06
N PHE A 26 -2.22 -14.16 11.11
CA PHE A 26 -2.40 -13.84 9.69
C PHE A 26 -3.69 -13.06 9.37
N GLU A 27 -4.70 -13.11 10.23
CA GLU A 27 -5.99 -12.41 10.06
C GLU A 27 -5.94 -10.94 10.49
N ASP A 28 -4.87 -10.52 11.19
CA ASP A 28 -4.70 -9.12 11.60
C ASP A 28 -4.37 -8.25 10.37
N LEU A 29 -5.39 -7.54 9.91
CA LEU A 29 -5.32 -6.65 8.77
C LEU A 29 -4.41 -5.45 9.02
N ALA A 30 -4.45 -4.87 10.22
CA ALA A 30 -3.61 -3.71 10.55
C ALA A 30 -2.14 -4.11 10.51
N LEU A 31 -1.82 -5.25 11.13
CA LEU A 31 -0.48 -5.81 11.08
C LEU A 31 -0.07 -6.18 9.66
N ALA A 32 -0.95 -6.77 8.84
CA ALA A 32 -0.64 -7.10 7.44
C ALA A 32 -0.29 -5.85 6.59
N HIS A 33 -0.82 -4.69 6.95
CA HIS A 33 -0.49 -3.42 6.32
C HIS A 33 0.83 -2.81 6.80
N ASP A 34 1.28 -3.12 8.02
CA ASP A 34 2.55 -2.67 8.57
C ASP A 34 3.74 -3.40 7.94
N LYS A 35 4.44 -2.73 7.01
CA LYS A 35 5.61 -3.29 6.30
C LYS A 35 6.77 -3.66 7.22
N ASN A 36 6.87 -3.04 8.39
CA ASN A 36 7.96 -3.28 9.33
C ASN A 36 7.67 -4.47 10.24
N ARG A 37 6.38 -4.79 10.45
CA ARG A 37 5.96 -5.78 11.44
C ARG A 37 5.20 -6.99 10.89
N ASN A 38 4.80 -6.99 9.62
CA ASN A 38 4.04 -8.11 9.02
C ASN A 38 4.84 -9.38 8.70
N GLY A 39 6.15 -9.38 8.91
CA GLY A 39 7.02 -10.55 8.66
C GLY A 39 7.25 -10.88 7.17
N LEU A 40 6.66 -10.15 6.22
CA LEU A 40 6.86 -10.38 4.79
C LEU A 40 8.17 -9.75 4.30
N LYS A 41 8.81 -10.41 3.33
CA LYS A 41 10.01 -9.86 2.66
C LYS A 41 9.62 -8.97 1.47
N TYR A 42 10.23 -7.79 1.41
CA TYR A 42 10.03 -6.79 0.36
C TYR A 42 11.31 -6.60 -0.45
N ALA A 43 11.19 -6.01 -1.64
CA ALA A 43 12.34 -5.80 -2.54
C ALA A 43 13.49 -5.01 -1.89
N ASN A 44 13.16 -4.05 -1.00
CA ASN A 44 14.15 -3.25 -0.25
C ASN A 44 14.87 -4.03 0.86
N HIS A 45 14.47 -5.26 1.18
CA HIS A 45 15.19 -6.14 2.11
C HIS A 45 16.35 -6.89 1.44
N TYR A 46 16.48 -6.79 0.11
CA TYR A 46 17.52 -7.47 -0.65
C TYR A 46 18.57 -6.47 -1.15
N SER A 47 19.81 -6.94 -1.32
CA SER A 47 20.80 -6.20 -2.09
C SER A 47 20.33 -6.05 -3.55
N LYS A 48 20.89 -5.08 -4.28
CA LYS A 48 20.53 -4.89 -5.70
C LYS A 48 20.83 -6.14 -6.53
N ASP A 49 21.95 -6.82 -6.26
CA ASP A 49 22.35 -8.03 -6.99
C ASP A 49 21.44 -9.21 -6.66
N ASP A 50 21.07 -9.40 -5.39
CA ASP A 50 20.16 -10.48 -5.00
C ASP A 50 18.75 -10.25 -5.53
N LEU A 51 18.26 -9.01 -5.50
CA LEU A 51 16.98 -8.66 -6.09
C LEU A 51 16.98 -8.93 -7.59
N LYS A 52 18.05 -8.56 -8.30
CA LYS A 52 18.19 -8.83 -9.74
C LYS A 52 18.15 -10.34 -10.01
N ARG A 53 18.89 -11.14 -9.26
CA ARG A 53 18.86 -12.61 -9.37
C ARG A 53 17.46 -13.17 -9.15
N LEU A 54 16.76 -12.73 -8.10
CA LEU A 54 15.39 -13.16 -7.81
C LEU A 54 14.39 -12.77 -8.93
N LEU A 55 14.58 -11.60 -9.54
CA LEU A 55 13.72 -11.13 -10.64
C LEU A 55 14.00 -11.88 -11.95
N GLU A 56 15.26 -12.22 -12.22
CA GLU A 56 15.68 -12.94 -13.43
C GLU A 56 15.44 -14.46 -13.35
N ASP A 57 15.34 -15.01 -12.14
CA ASP A 57 15.02 -16.42 -11.92
C ASP A 57 13.65 -16.78 -12.53
N LYS A 58 13.67 -17.76 -13.43
CA LYS A 58 12.48 -18.27 -14.13
C LYS A 58 11.73 -19.34 -13.34
N SER A 59 12.35 -19.92 -12.32
CA SER A 59 11.73 -20.89 -11.42
C SER A 59 10.78 -20.23 -10.41
N ILE A 60 11.01 -18.94 -10.11
CA ILE A 60 10.17 -18.16 -9.21
C ILE A 60 8.90 -17.71 -9.94
N LEU A 61 7.75 -18.23 -9.50
CA LEU A 61 6.45 -17.74 -9.95
C LEU A 61 6.29 -16.27 -9.56
N LYS A 62 6.14 -15.39 -10.56
CA LYS A 62 5.82 -13.97 -10.40
C LYS A 62 4.37 -13.76 -10.80
N PHE A 63 3.56 -13.22 -9.91
CA PHE A 63 2.13 -13.04 -10.16
C PHE A 63 1.63 -11.71 -9.59
N THR A 64 0.55 -11.21 -10.19
CA THR A 64 -0.17 -10.02 -9.75
C THR A 64 -1.66 -10.22 -9.99
N PHE A 65 -2.47 -9.40 -9.33
CA PHE A 65 -3.90 -9.34 -9.56
C PHE A 65 -4.23 -7.96 -10.10
N ALA A 66 -4.82 -7.95 -11.28
CA ALA A 66 -5.33 -6.74 -11.90
C ALA A 66 -6.81 -6.55 -11.57
N ARG A 67 -7.25 -5.29 -11.65
CA ARG A 67 -8.66 -4.90 -11.57
C ARG A 67 -8.93 -3.94 -12.73
N ASP A 68 -10.18 -3.89 -13.19
CA ASP A 68 -10.66 -2.87 -14.10
C ASP A 68 -10.11 -1.47 -13.70
N PRO A 69 -9.43 -0.75 -14.62
CA PRO A 69 -8.79 0.52 -14.32
C PRO A 69 -9.74 1.56 -13.72
N LEU A 70 -10.95 1.70 -14.26
CA LEU A 70 -11.90 2.72 -13.80
C LEU A 70 -12.40 2.42 -12.38
N SER A 71 -12.79 1.17 -12.13
CA SER A 71 -13.20 0.70 -10.81
C SER A 71 -12.10 0.84 -9.76
N ARG A 72 -10.84 0.58 -10.16
CA ARG A 72 -9.67 0.73 -9.30
C ARG A 72 -9.41 2.20 -8.98
N THR A 73 -9.49 3.09 -9.98
CA THR A 73 -9.35 4.54 -9.80
C THR A 73 -10.42 5.08 -8.89
N LEU A 74 -11.70 4.73 -9.11
CA LEU A 74 -12.80 5.15 -8.24
C LEU A 74 -12.60 4.63 -6.81
N SER A 75 -12.20 3.37 -6.63
CA SER A 75 -11.91 2.81 -5.32
C SER A 75 -10.75 3.52 -4.60
N CYS A 76 -9.73 3.95 -5.35
CA CYS A 76 -8.63 4.76 -4.82
C CYS A 76 -9.13 6.14 -4.39
N TYR A 77 -9.88 6.82 -5.25
CA TYR A 77 -10.43 8.14 -5.00
C TYR A 77 -11.29 8.17 -3.73
N LEU A 78 -12.29 7.28 -3.65
CA LEU A 78 -13.15 7.18 -2.48
C LEU A 78 -12.35 6.88 -1.21
N ASN A 79 -11.34 6.01 -1.30
CA ASN A 79 -10.54 5.65 -0.13
C ASN A 79 -9.58 6.76 0.32
N LYS A 80 -9.05 7.59 -0.59
CA LYS A 80 -8.04 8.60 -0.25
C LYS A 80 -8.60 9.99 -0.03
N PHE A 81 -9.73 10.33 -0.64
CA PHE A 81 -10.26 11.70 -0.60
C PHE A 81 -11.66 11.83 0.02
N VAL A 82 -12.49 10.78 -0.02
CA VAL A 82 -13.90 10.87 0.41
C VAL A 82 -14.10 10.25 1.78
N ASN A 83 -13.61 9.03 1.97
CA ASN A 83 -13.89 8.22 3.18
C ASN A 83 -12.79 8.33 4.24
N LYS A 84 -11.81 9.22 4.05
CA LYS A 84 -10.72 9.46 5.01
C LYS A 84 -10.90 10.83 5.65
N GLU A 85 -10.71 10.88 6.96
CA GLU A 85 -10.70 12.12 7.71
C GLU A 85 -9.48 12.95 7.27
N LYS A 86 -9.70 14.23 6.98
CA LYS A 86 -8.69 15.13 6.40
C LYS A 86 -7.57 15.47 7.39
N ASP A 87 -7.83 15.33 8.68
CA ASP A 87 -6.88 15.50 9.77
C ASP A 87 -6.06 14.24 10.08
N SER A 88 -6.41 13.09 9.49
CA SER A 88 -5.69 11.84 9.72
C SER A 88 -4.25 11.89 9.18
N ASP A 89 -3.32 11.25 9.91
CA ASP A 89 -1.91 11.18 9.53
C ASP A 89 -1.71 10.56 8.14
N GLU A 90 -2.51 9.54 7.80
CA GLU A 90 -2.46 8.90 6.48
C GLU A 90 -2.86 9.87 5.35
N TYR A 91 -3.83 10.76 5.59
CA TYR A 91 -4.22 11.77 4.61
C TYR A 91 -3.12 12.82 4.44
N LYS A 92 -2.51 13.28 5.54
CA LYS A 92 -1.37 14.21 5.51
C LYS A 92 -0.17 13.62 4.78
N GLU A 93 0.22 12.38 5.10
CA GLU A 93 1.29 11.66 4.41
C GLU A 93 1.00 11.53 2.90
N PHE A 94 -0.24 11.21 2.54
CA PHE A 94 -0.64 11.09 1.15
C PHE A 94 -0.55 12.45 0.42
N MET A 95 -1.03 13.53 1.04
CA MET A 95 -0.93 14.87 0.46
C MET A 95 0.53 15.33 0.36
N ALA A 96 1.37 15.01 1.35
CA ALA A 96 2.81 15.29 1.31
C ALA A 96 3.50 14.59 0.13
N GLN A 97 3.12 13.33 -0.16
CA GLN A 97 3.64 12.59 -1.31
C GLN A 97 3.24 13.22 -2.66
N LEU A 98 2.11 13.92 -2.72
CA LEU A 98 1.64 14.59 -3.94
C LEU A 98 2.25 15.98 -4.13
N TYR A 99 2.39 16.74 -3.05
CA TYR A 99 2.69 18.18 -3.10
C TYR A 99 4.00 18.60 -2.42
N ASP A 100 4.67 17.71 -1.69
CA ASP A 100 5.81 17.93 -0.77
C ASP A 100 5.42 18.35 0.66
N TRP A 101 6.28 18.04 1.64
CA TRP A 101 6.05 18.33 3.06
C TRP A 101 5.95 19.82 3.36
N ASN A 102 6.69 20.66 2.63
CA ASN A 102 6.61 22.12 2.77
C ASN A 102 5.19 22.64 2.48
N TYR A 103 4.48 22.04 1.52
CA TYR A 103 3.10 22.43 1.19
C TYR A 103 2.13 22.15 2.34
N ILE A 104 2.33 21.03 3.03
CA ILE A 104 1.49 20.57 4.16
C ILE A 104 1.70 21.43 5.40
N GLU A 105 2.94 21.83 5.69
CA GLU A 105 3.25 22.71 6.82
C GLU A 105 2.72 24.13 6.61
N MET A 106 2.72 24.62 5.37
CA MET A 106 2.21 25.96 5.04
C MET A 106 0.68 26.06 4.99
N HIS A 107 0.00 24.95 4.71
CA HIS A 107 -1.46 24.87 4.62
C HIS A 107 -1.93 23.88 5.65
N ASP A 108 -2.27 24.34 6.85
CA ASP A 108 -2.84 23.52 7.91
C ASP A 108 -4.13 22.85 7.37
N ILE A 109 -4.00 21.64 6.81
CA ILE A 109 -5.05 20.97 5.97
C ILE A 109 -6.32 20.68 6.77
N VAL A 110 -6.28 20.95 8.08
CA VAL A 110 -7.37 20.78 9.04
C VAL A 110 -8.54 21.75 8.78
N THR A 111 -8.36 22.88 8.07
CA THR A 111 -9.40 23.94 8.07
C THR A 111 -9.60 24.73 6.76
N GLU A 112 -9.50 24.13 5.57
CA GLU A 112 -10.14 24.73 4.39
C GLU A 112 -11.41 23.94 4.01
N GLU A 113 -12.56 24.39 4.53
CA GLU A 113 -13.84 24.19 3.87
C GLU A 113 -13.77 24.89 2.49
N ARG A 114 -13.51 24.12 1.44
CA ARG A 114 -13.78 24.57 0.08
C ARG A 114 -15.05 23.88 -0.41
N TYR A 115 -16.03 24.75 -0.69
CA TYR A 115 -17.34 24.57 -1.33
C TYR A 115 -18.53 24.32 -0.39
N GLY A 116 -19.14 25.44 0.02
CA GLY A 116 -20.59 25.64 -0.17
C GLY A 116 -20.91 26.07 -1.60
#